data_AF-A0ABD6YRC1-F1
#
_entry.id   AF-A0ABD6YRC1-F1
#
_cell.length_a   1.000
_cell.length_b   1.000
_cell.length_c   1.000
_cell.angle_alpha   90.00
_cell.angle_beta   90.00
_cell.angle_gamma   90.00
#
_symmetry.space_group_name_H-M   'P 1'
#
loop_
_entity.id
_entity.type
_entity.pdbx_description
1 polymer ?
#
loop_
_entity_poly.entity_id
_entity_poly.type
_entity_poly.pdbx_seq_one_letter_code
_entity_poly.pdbx_strand_id
1 'polypeptide(L)'
;METICAKYSDVKSAILAVKQLSEDLGYRRKGKTKLSDAYYLDYGIYELDWDFFLEEYEKRFNLTLEGLTYEDYFPELNPLHEVLKLPLRIIMKIFSLFSVSMKRMYRNIFSIKCKRLEVGDLVLSVLNKRFASRVDYKLILTS
;
A
#
# COMPACT_ATOMS: atom_id res chain seq x y z
N MET A 1 10.94 -16.02 7.77
CA MET A 1 10.11 -15.05 8.52
C MET A 1 10.95 -14.51 9.66
N GLU A 2 11.35 -13.25 9.56
CA GLU A 2 12.17 -12.53 10.55
C GLU A 2 11.27 -11.95 11.66
N THR A 3 11.88 -11.52 12.77
CA THR A 3 11.14 -11.00 13.93
C THR A 3 11.59 -9.60 14.30
N ILE A 4 10.63 -8.70 14.50
CA ILE A 4 10.85 -7.36 15.04
C ILE A 4 10.25 -7.32 16.44
N CYS A 5 11.09 -7.11 17.44
CA CYS A 5 10.65 -6.93 18.82
C CYS A 5 10.56 -5.43 19.12
N ALA A 6 9.39 -4.96 19.54
CA ALA A 6 9.18 -3.54 19.83
C ALA A 6 8.22 -3.36 21.00
N LYS A 7 8.40 -2.28 21.76
CA LYS A 7 7.46 -1.92 22.82
C LYS A 7 6.16 -1.42 22.21
N TYR A 8 5.06 -1.65 22.92
CA TYR A 8 3.75 -1.14 22.50
C TYR A 8 3.74 0.38 22.30
N SER A 9 4.50 1.12 23.12
CA SER A 9 4.67 2.58 22.99
C SER A 9 5.25 2.99 21.62
N ASP A 10 6.20 2.21 21.13
CA ASP A 10 6.97 2.52 19.92
C ASP A 10 6.12 2.20 18.70
N VAL A 11 5.43 1.05 18.73
CA VAL A 11 4.44 0.66 17.71
C VAL A 11 3.33 1.70 17.61
N LYS A 12 2.78 2.14 18.75
CA LYS A 12 1.75 3.17 18.79
C LYS A 12 2.25 4.49 18.20
N SER A 13 3.46 4.91 18.56
CA SER A 13 4.07 6.14 18.06
C SER A 13 4.31 6.08 16.55
N ALA A 14 4.79 4.94 16.05
CA ALA A 14 5.00 4.71 14.63
C ALA A 14 3.68 4.75 13.84
N ILE A 15 2.62 4.10 14.34
CA ILE A 15 1.29 4.16 13.70
C ILE A 15 0.78 5.60 13.62
N LEU A 16 0.92 6.37 14.70
CA LEU A 16 0.49 7.78 14.72
C LEU A 16 1.29 8.62 13.73
N ALA A 17 2.61 8.45 13.67
CA ALA A 17 3.46 9.21 12.77
C ALA A 17 3.20 8.88 11.29
N VAL A 18 3.07 7.59 10.96
CA VAL A 18 2.75 7.13 9.60
C VAL A 18 1.37 7.61 9.16
N LYS A 19 0.39 7.58 10.07
CA LYS A 19 -0.95 8.13 9.83
C LYS A 19 -0.90 9.65 9.60
N GLN A 20 -0.14 10.38 10.42
CA GLN A 20 -0.02 11.82 10.29
C GLN A 20 0.59 12.21 8.94
N LEU A 21 1.66 11.53 8.51
CA LEU A 21 2.24 11.71 7.18
C LEU A 21 1.17 11.55 6.08
N SER A 22 0.33 10.52 6.17
CA SER A 22 -0.75 10.27 5.18
C SER A 22 -1.78 11.41 5.13
N GLU A 23 -2.11 11.97 6.30
CA GLU A 23 -3.04 13.10 6.41
C GLU A 23 -2.41 14.41 5.90
N ASP A 24 -1.11 14.59 6.10
CA ASP A 24 -0.36 15.78 5.65
C ASP A 24 -0.15 15.77 4.12
N LEU A 25 0.09 14.58 3.52
CA LEU A 25 0.21 14.40 2.07
C LEU A 25 -1.15 14.39 1.34
N GLY A 26 -2.27 14.45 2.07
CA GLY A 26 -3.61 14.48 1.48
C GLY A 26 -4.11 13.14 0.94
N TYR A 27 -3.37 12.04 1.12
CA TYR A 27 -3.79 10.68 0.76
C TYR A 27 -4.98 10.20 1.59
N ARG A 28 -5.19 10.83 2.75
CA ARG A 28 -6.29 10.49 3.63
C ARG A 28 -6.99 11.71 4.22
N ARG A 29 -8.32 11.67 4.26
CA ARG A 29 -9.11 12.66 5.00
C ARG A 29 -8.82 12.56 6.49
N LYS A 30 -8.52 13.70 7.11
CA LYS A 30 -8.34 13.85 8.57
C LYS A 30 -9.56 13.28 9.29
N GLY A 31 -9.34 12.29 10.15
CA GLY A 31 -10.43 11.55 10.78
C GLY A 31 -10.04 10.67 11.96
N LYS A 32 -11.04 10.38 12.80
CA LYS A 32 -10.89 9.43 13.92
C LYS A 32 -10.92 8.00 13.38
N THR A 33 -9.73 7.43 13.18
CA THR A 33 -9.55 5.98 12.97
C THR A 33 -8.96 5.40 14.25
N LYS A 34 -9.50 4.26 14.71
CA LYS A 34 -8.91 3.54 15.83
C LYS A 34 -7.50 3.07 15.45
N LEU A 35 -6.58 3.09 16.41
CA LEU A 35 -5.19 2.65 16.20
C LEU A 35 -5.09 1.19 15.73
N SER A 36 -5.95 0.31 16.26
CA SER A 36 -6.05 -1.10 15.87
C SER A 36 -6.34 -1.26 14.38
N ASP A 37 -7.25 -0.42 13.87
CA ASP A 37 -7.73 -0.52 12.50
C ASP A 37 -6.71 0.12 11.57
N ALA A 38 -6.07 1.21 12.03
CA ALA A 38 -5.08 1.96 11.26
C ALA A 38 -3.94 1.07 10.74
N TYR A 39 -3.52 0.07 11.50
CA TYR A 39 -2.45 -0.85 11.10
C TYR A 39 -2.74 -1.66 9.83
N TYR A 40 -4.01 -1.96 9.55
CA TYR A 40 -4.44 -2.78 8.40
C TYR A 40 -4.99 -1.95 7.24
N LEU A 41 -4.89 -0.62 7.34
CA LEU A 41 -5.40 0.24 6.29
C LEU A 41 -4.44 0.30 5.13
N ASP A 42 -5.03 0.21 3.95
CA ASP A 42 -4.39 0.63 2.71
C ASP A 42 -4.02 2.11 2.82
N TYR A 43 -2.74 2.40 2.57
CA TYR A 43 -2.25 3.77 2.59
C TYR A 43 -2.75 4.57 1.39
N GLY A 44 -3.21 3.89 0.33
CA GLY A 44 -3.84 4.56 -0.81
C GLY A 44 -2.87 5.46 -1.58
N ILE A 45 -1.57 5.13 -1.62
CA ILE A 45 -0.57 5.74 -2.53
C ILE A 45 -0.82 5.28 -3.97
N TYR A 46 -2.08 5.09 -4.31
CA TYR A 46 -2.52 4.86 -5.65
C TYR A 46 -2.87 6.24 -6.21
N GLU A 47 -2.30 6.61 -7.35
CA GLU A 47 -2.54 7.85 -8.11
C GLU A 47 -1.70 9.09 -7.73
N LEU A 48 -0.97 9.10 -6.61
CA LEU A 48 -0.24 10.30 -6.17
C LEU A 48 1.24 10.01 -5.93
N ASP A 49 2.06 10.50 -6.85
CA ASP A 49 3.48 10.87 -6.73
C ASP A 49 4.31 10.01 -5.75
N TRP A 50 4.58 8.78 -6.17
CA TRP A 50 5.31 7.77 -5.40
C TRP A 50 6.67 8.26 -4.91
N ASP A 51 7.41 8.97 -5.77
CA ASP A 51 8.74 9.49 -5.44
C ASP A 51 8.64 10.59 -4.36
N PHE A 52 7.62 11.45 -4.44
CA PHE A 52 7.34 12.45 -3.41
C PHE A 52 6.98 11.80 -2.07
N PHE A 53 6.18 10.72 -2.07
CA PHE A 53 5.93 9.97 -0.85
C PHE A 53 7.22 9.41 -0.24
N LEU A 54 8.07 8.78 -1.05
CA LEU A 54 9.34 8.21 -0.57
C LEU A 54 10.24 9.31 0.03
N GLU A 55 10.32 10.47 -0.62
CA GLU A 55 11.07 11.63 -0.14
C GLU A 55 10.54 12.15 1.21
N GLU A 56 9.23 12.36 1.33
CA GLU A 56 8.61 12.86 2.56
C GLU A 56 8.66 11.82 3.70
N TYR A 57 8.59 10.53 3.38
CA TYR A 57 8.80 9.45 4.33
C TYR A 57 10.25 9.46 4.85
N GLU A 58 11.24 9.58 3.95
CA GLU A 58 12.65 9.65 4.32
C GLU A 58 12.91 10.84 5.23
N LYS A 59 12.43 12.04 4.87
CA LYS A 59 12.55 13.25 5.70
C LYS A 59 11.95 13.05 7.09
N ARG A 60 10.78 12.41 7.17
CA ARG A 60 10.03 12.26 8.43
C ARG A 60 10.65 11.25 9.38
N PHE A 61 11.16 10.14 8.84
CA PHE A 61 11.64 9.01 9.63
C PHE A 61 13.17 8.84 9.62
N ASN A 62 13.88 9.67 8.85
CA ASN A 62 15.30 9.56 8.57
C ASN A 62 15.69 8.14 8.15
N LEU A 63 14.90 7.61 7.20
CA LEU A 63 14.93 6.21 6.78
C LEU A 63 14.57 6.08 5.30
N THR A 64 15.44 5.44 4.53
CA THR A 64 15.15 5.00 3.17
C THR A 64 14.38 3.67 3.19
N LEU A 65 13.38 3.54 2.32
CA LEU A 65 12.67 2.28 2.09
C LEU A 65 13.38 1.48 1.00
N GLU A 66 14.69 1.26 1.14
CA GLU A 66 15.47 0.48 0.18
C GLU A 66 14.89 -0.93 -0.01
N GLY A 67 14.70 -1.33 -1.27
CA GLY A 67 14.06 -2.59 -1.63
C GLY A 67 12.53 -2.55 -1.70
N LEU A 68 11.90 -1.40 -1.45
CA LEU A 68 10.50 -1.15 -1.78
C LEU A 68 10.42 -0.58 -3.20
N THR A 69 10.02 -1.37 -4.19
CA THR A 69 9.80 -0.85 -5.55
C THR A 69 8.33 -0.55 -5.80
N TYR A 70 8.08 0.34 -6.78
CA TYR A 70 6.73 0.65 -7.23
C TYR A 70 6.00 -0.61 -7.71
N GLU A 71 6.70 -1.49 -8.43
CA GLU A 71 6.14 -2.72 -9.00
C GLU A 71 5.74 -3.75 -7.94
N ASP A 72 6.35 -3.72 -6.75
CA ASP A 72 6.00 -4.62 -5.64
C ASP A 72 4.56 -4.41 -5.15
N TYR A 73 4.05 -3.18 -5.27
CA TYR A 73 2.72 -2.78 -4.81
C TYR A 73 1.75 -2.44 -5.96
N PHE A 74 2.28 -2.06 -7.12
CA PHE A 74 1.50 -1.74 -8.32
C PHE A 74 1.88 -2.63 -9.53
N PRO A 75 1.85 -3.97 -9.39
CA PRO A 75 2.33 -4.88 -10.44
C PRO A 75 1.52 -4.77 -11.74
N GLU A 76 0.25 -4.36 -11.65
CA GLU A 76 -0.64 -4.24 -12.79
C GLU A 76 -0.54 -2.90 -13.53
N LEU A 77 0.18 -1.90 -12.98
CA LEU A 77 0.50 -0.64 -13.68
C LEU A 77 1.80 -0.74 -14.49
N ASN A 78 2.44 -1.91 -14.54
CA ASN A 78 3.57 -2.15 -15.41
C ASN A 78 3.12 -2.06 -16.89
N PRO A 79 3.70 -1.16 -17.70
CA PRO A 79 3.25 -0.90 -19.06
C PRO A 79 3.26 -2.15 -19.95
N LEU A 80 4.18 -3.10 -19.72
CA LEU A 80 4.21 -4.36 -20.45
C LEU A 80 2.98 -5.24 -20.16
N HIS A 81 2.51 -5.22 -18.91
CA HIS A 81 1.35 -5.99 -18.49
C HIS A 81 0.03 -5.41 -19.02
N GLU A 82 -0.07 -4.08 -19.10
CA GLU A 82 -1.20 -3.36 -19.72
C GLU A 82 -1.26 -3.61 -21.25
N VAL A 83 -0.12 -3.58 -21.95
CA VAL A 83 -0.06 -3.87 -23.40
C VAL A 83 -0.51 -5.29 -23.71
N LEU A 84 -0.12 -6.29 -22.89
CA LEU A 84 -0.55 -7.68 -23.04
C LEU A 84 -2.05 -7.90 -22.80
N LYS A 85 -2.65 -7.15 -21.85
CA LYS A 85 -4.08 -7.23 -21.54
C LYS A 85 -4.97 -6.47 -22.52
N LEU A 86 -4.40 -5.57 -23.32
CA LEU A 86 -5.11 -4.65 -24.22
C LEU A 86 -6.05 -5.35 -25.23
N PRO A 87 -5.64 -6.42 -25.93
CA PRO A 87 -6.52 -7.14 -26.86
C PRO A 87 -7.70 -7.80 -26.13
N LEU A 88 -7.43 -8.42 -24.97
CA LEU A 88 -8.45 -9.05 -24.12
C LEU A 88 -9.45 -8.00 -23.59
N ARG A 89 -8.95 -6.82 -23.23
CA ARG A 89 -9.74 -5.68 -22.73
C ARG A 89 -10.69 -5.17 -23.79
N ILE A 90 -10.26 -5.05 -25.04
CA ILE A 90 -11.12 -4.63 -26.16
C ILE A 90 -12.25 -5.64 -26.36
N ILE A 91 -11.91 -6.93 -26.46
CA ILE A 91 -12.88 -8.01 -26.69
C ILE A 91 -13.93 -8.04 -25.57
N MET A 92 -13.49 -8.08 -24.31
CA MET A 92 -14.39 -8.16 -23.17
C MET A 92 -15.19 -6.87 -22.94
N LYS A 93 -14.65 -5.69 -23.30
CA LYS A 93 -15.39 -4.42 -23.24
C LYS A 93 -16.57 -4.42 -24.22
N ILE A 94 -16.38 -4.95 -25.43
CA ILE A 94 -17.45 -5.13 -26.41
C ILE A 94 -18.53 -6.05 -25.83
N PHE A 95 -18.15 -7.23 -25.31
CA PHE A 95 -19.11 -8.17 -24.71
C PHE A 95 -19.80 -7.62 -23.44
N SER A 96 -19.14 -6.75 -22.68
CA SER A 96 -19.69 -6.12 -21.47
C SER A 96 -20.84 -5.15 -21.74
N LEU A 97 -20.99 -4.67 -22.98
CA LEU A 97 -22.10 -3.79 -23.37
C LEU A 97 -23.43 -4.55 -23.50
N PHE A 98 -23.38 -5.88 -23.65
CA PHE A 98 -24.55 -6.71 -23.95
C PHE A 98 -25.14 -7.41 -22.72
N SER A 99 -24.46 -7.43 -21.57
CA SER A 99 -25.04 -8.00 -20.34
C SER A 99 -24.46 -7.41 -19.06
N VAL A 100 -25.33 -7.26 -18.05
CA VAL A 100 -24.94 -6.78 -16.70
C VAL A 100 -23.96 -7.75 -16.02
N SER A 101 -24.13 -9.05 -16.25
CA SER A 101 -23.22 -10.08 -15.75
C SER A 101 -21.81 -9.94 -16.35
N MET A 102 -21.72 -9.74 -17.67
CA MET A 102 -20.46 -9.49 -18.38
C MET A 102 -19.83 -8.17 -17.95
N LYS A 103 -20.63 -7.13 -17.69
CA LYS A 103 -20.14 -5.85 -17.14
C LYS A 103 -19.53 -6.00 -15.75
N ARG A 104 -20.11 -6.84 -14.89
CA ARG A 104 -19.56 -7.17 -13.56
C ARG A 104 -18.28 -7.99 -13.68
N MET A 105 -18.25 -8.96 -14.60
CA MET A 105 -17.09 -9.80 -14.86
C MET A 105 -15.92 -9.01 -15.44
N TYR A 106 -16.18 -8.11 -16.41
CA TYR A 106 -15.21 -7.16 -16.95
C TYR A 106 -14.61 -6.29 -15.84
N ARG A 107 -15.45 -5.72 -14.96
CA ARG A 107 -14.96 -4.96 -13.81
C ARG A 107 -14.10 -5.81 -12.87
N ASN A 108 -14.44 -7.07 -12.63
CA ASN A 108 -13.66 -7.92 -11.72
C ASN A 108 -12.32 -8.42 -12.30
N ILE A 109 -12.23 -8.56 -13.63
CA ILE A 109 -11.04 -9.06 -14.33
C ILE A 109 -10.06 -7.92 -14.62
N PHE A 110 -10.58 -6.74 -14.98
CA PHE A 110 -9.78 -5.56 -15.32
C PHE A 110 -9.82 -4.49 -14.23
N SER A 111 -10.42 -4.76 -13.06
CA SER A 111 -10.14 -3.96 -11.86
C SER A 111 -8.69 -4.18 -11.50
N ILE A 112 -7.95 -3.10 -11.37
CA ILE A 112 -6.55 -3.13 -11.00
C ILE A 112 -6.47 -3.72 -9.58
N LYS A 113 -5.95 -4.95 -9.47
CA LYS A 113 -5.67 -5.62 -8.20
C LYS A 113 -4.29 -5.19 -7.75
N CYS A 114 -4.21 -4.01 -7.15
CA CYS A 114 -2.97 -3.56 -6.50
C CYS A 114 -2.72 -4.40 -5.24
N LYS A 115 -1.44 -4.75 -5.01
CA LYS A 115 -1.02 -5.21 -3.69
C LYS A 115 -0.98 -3.93 -2.84
N ARG A 116 -1.77 -3.90 -1.77
CA ARG A 116 -1.96 -2.69 -0.98
C ARG A 116 -0.72 -2.45 -0.12
N LEU A 117 -0.11 -1.27 -0.22
CA LEU A 117 0.90 -0.85 0.75
C LEU A 117 0.15 -0.45 2.00
N GLU A 118 0.15 -1.33 3.00
CA GLU A 118 -0.59 -1.07 4.22
C GLU A 118 0.27 -0.29 5.21
N VAL A 119 -0.39 0.49 6.07
CA VAL A 119 0.25 1.20 7.19
C VAL A 119 1.13 0.27 8.00
N GLY A 120 0.73 -0.99 8.17
CA GLY A 120 1.50 -1.99 8.91
C GLY A 120 2.89 -2.24 8.33
N ASP A 121 3.05 -2.27 7.02
CA ASP A 121 4.35 -2.48 6.35
C ASP A 121 5.27 -1.26 6.58
N LEU A 122 4.71 -0.05 6.49
CA LEU A 122 5.42 1.19 6.80
C LEU A 122 5.81 1.29 8.27
N VAL A 123 4.93 0.88 9.18
CA VAL A 123 5.19 0.86 10.63
C VAL A 123 6.30 -0.13 10.97
N LEU A 124 6.27 -1.34 10.39
CA LEU A 124 7.36 -2.29 10.55
C LEU A 124 8.67 -1.71 10.05
N SER A 125 8.64 -0.99 8.92
CA SER A 125 9.84 -0.38 8.34
C SER A 125 10.46 0.67 9.28
N VAL A 126 9.64 1.53 9.90
CA VAL A 126 10.09 2.49 10.93
C VAL A 126 10.77 1.79 12.10
N LEU A 127 10.19 0.69 12.57
CA LEU A 127 10.69 -0.08 13.72
C LEU A 127 11.97 -0.85 13.38
N ASN A 128 12.07 -1.38 12.16
CA ASN A 128 13.19 -2.20 11.69
C ASN A 128 14.37 -1.37 11.16
N LYS A 129 14.19 -0.05 10.95
CA LYS A 129 15.19 0.85 10.33
C LYS A 129 15.60 0.44 8.91
N ARG A 130 14.76 -0.35 8.25
CA ARG A 130 14.87 -0.76 6.84
C ARG A 130 13.49 -1.20 6.38
N PHE A 131 13.25 -1.27 5.08
CA PHE A 131 11.99 -1.77 4.56
C PHE A 131 11.66 -3.17 5.12
N ALA A 132 10.44 -3.34 5.61
CA ALA A 132 9.96 -4.57 6.23
C ALA A 132 8.48 -4.81 5.90
N SER A 133 8.19 -5.92 5.20
CA SER A 133 6.83 -6.30 4.84
C SER A 133 6.19 -7.27 5.83
N ARG A 134 4.86 -7.15 5.97
CA ARG A 134 3.90 -8.09 6.57
C ARG A 134 4.20 -9.57 6.31
N VAL A 135 4.65 -9.86 5.10
CA VAL A 135 4.87 -11.21 4.59
C VAL A 135 6.14 -11.83 5.17
N ASP A 136 7.17 -11.02 5.37
CA ASP A 136 8.50 -11.49 5.72
C ASP A 136 8.80 -11.33 7.21
N TYR A 137 8.08 -10.44 7.90
CA TYR A 137 8.35 -10.05 9.27
C TYR A 137 7.17 -10.31 10.22
N LYS A 138 7.49 -10.74 11.43
CA LYS A 138 6.57 -10.88 12.54
C LYS A 138 6.87 -9.84 13.62
N LEU A 139 5.89 -9.00 13.94
CA LEU A 139 5.97 -8.08 15.10
C LEU A 139 5.72 -8.85 16.40
N ILE A 140 6.64 -8.71 17.35
CA ILE A 140 6.50 -9.22 18.71
C ILE A 140 6.46 -8.01 19.65
N LEU A 141 5.34 -7.87 20.36
CA LEU A 141 5.19 -6.82 21.35
C LEU A 141 5.93 -7.20 22.63
N THR A 142 6.86 -6.35 23.05
CA THR A 142 7.52 -6.45 24.35
C THR A 142 6.87 -5.48 25.34
N SER A 143 6.92 -5.83 26.62
CA SER A 143 6.47 -4.97 27.72
C SER A 143 7.25 -3.65 27.80
#